data_AF-A0A4Q9LUR1-F1
#
_entry.id   AF-A0A4Q9LUR1-F1
#
_cell.length_a   1.000
_cell.length_b   1.000
_cell.length_c   1.000
_cell.angle_alpha   90.00
_cell.angle_beta   90.00
_cell.angle_gamma   90.00
#
_symmetry.space_group_name_H-M   'P 1'
#
loop_
_entity.id
_entity.type
_entity.pdbx_description
1 polymer ?
#
loop_
_entity_poly.entity_id
_entity_poly.type
_entity_poly.pdbx_seq_one_letter_code
_entity_poly.pdbx_strand_id
1 'polypeptide(L)'
;MESLKKLAVKFPVLAQLESKTQGKMKQEYSVVVAISLVVIIILSTPIGGILGSLCAVLVPMKETLTLLKQVNPKKEEFRHAVIFWLFFSFLLFLDAYLAFLLAMIPLYTILRFIFLLWIGPCKFGGTAFLYENILAKIPEKFYSYDTPEDAIKSAAKVAKDAFNSTAKNGTSKIQEEGVKKVIRPEGDKKNE
;
A
#
# COMPACT_ATOMS: atom_id res chain seq x y z
N MET A 1 24.80 -16.05 -15.38
CA MET A 1 25.55 -15.93 -16.66
C MET A 1 25.89 -17.30 -17.23
N GLU A 2 26.47 -18.23 -16.47
CA GLU A 2 26.77 -19.60 -16.97
C GLU A 2 25.54 -20.39 -17.46
N SER A 3 24.41 -20.27 -16.76
CA SER A 3 23.15 -20.90 -17.17
C SER A 3 22.66 -20.40 -18.52
N LEU A 4 22.86 -19.10 -18.81
CA LEU A 4 22.47 -18.49 -20.08
C LEU A 4 23.36 -18.96 -21.23
N LYS A 5 24.68 -19.11 -20.99
CA LYS A 5 25.60 -19.72 -21.98
C LYS A 5 25.19 -21.15 -22.31
N LYS A 6 24.81 -21.94 -21.30
CA LYS A 6 24.39 -23.33 -21.48
C LYS A 6 23.09 -23.45 -22.28
N LEU A 7 22.16 -22.50 -22.12
CA LEU A 7 20.97 -22.39 -22.96
C LEU A 7 21.30 -21.92 -24.38
N ALA A 8 22.21 -20.96 -24.54
CA ALA A 8 22.60 -20.42 -25.85
C ALA A 8 23.21 -21.50 -26.76
N VAL A 9 24.10 -22.35 -26.21
CA VAL A 9 24.74 -23.45 -26.94
C VAL A 9 23.74 -24.52 -27.39
N LYS A 10 22.59 -24.64 -26.71
CA LYS A 10 21.57 -25.66 -27.02
C LYS A 10 20.74 -25.33 -28.27
N PHE A 11 20.72 -24.08 -28.75
CA PHE A 11 19.90 -23.66 -29.88
C PHE A 11 20.79 -23.20 -31.06
N PRO A 12 21.03 -24.05 -32.08
CA PRO A 12 21.88 -23.71 -33.22
C PRO A 12 21.34 -22.55 -34.08
N VAL A 13 20.04 -22.24 -33.98
CA VAL A 13 19.40 -21.06 -34.59
C VAL A 13 20.01 -19.75 -34.08
N LEU A 14 20.45 -19.69 -32.81
CA LEU A 14 21.04 -18.48 -32.24
C LEU A 14 22.46 -18.20 -32.79
N ALA A 15 23.22 -19.25 -33.13
CA ALA A 15 24.52 -19.11 -33.77
C ALA A 15 24.39 -18.57 -35.22
N GLN A 16 23.30 -18.88 -35.91
CA GLN A 16 22.99 -18.31 -37.23
C GLN A 16 22.53 -16.85 -37.19
N LEU A 17 21.89 -16.44 -36.09
CA LEU A 17 21.54 -15.04 -35.82
C LEU A 17 22.77 -14.21 -35.43
N GLU A 18 23.73 -14.80 -34.71
CA GLU A 18 25.00 -14.16 -34.34
C GLU A 18 25.90 -13.90 -35.56
N SER A 19 25.99 -14.85 -36.50
CA SER A 19 26.77 -14.67 -37.74
C SER A 19 26.17 -13.61 -38.65
N LYS A 20 24.83 -13.45 -38.67
CA LYS A 20 24.14 -12.37 -39.39
C LYS A 20 24.19 -11.01 -38.69
N THR A 21 24.44 -10.97 -37.38
CA THR A 21 24.51 -9.73 -36.58
C THR A 21 25.95 -9.21 -36.39
N GLN A 22 26.92 -9.81 -37.10
CA GLN A 22 28.29 -9.29 -37.22
C GLN A 22 28.97 -9.01 -35.86
N GLY A 23 28.76 -9.90 -34.88
CA GLY A 23 29.49 -9.91 -33.61
C GLY A 23 29.21 -8.74 -32.63
N LYS A 24 28.24 -7.86 -32.89
CA LYS A 24 27.97 -6.71 -32.01
C LYS A 24 27.18 -7.05 -30.74
N MET A 25 26.50 -8.20 -30.70
CA MET A 25 25.68 -8.62 -29.56
C MET A 25 26.20 -9.95 -29.01
N LYS A 26 26.63 -9.96 -27.73
CA LYS A 26 26.97 -11.20 -27.01
C LYS A 26 25.76 -12.15 -27.06
N GLN A 27 25.97 -13.44 -27.37
CA GLN A 27 24.89 -14.46 -27.46
C GLN A 27 23.91 -14.43 -26.28
N GLU A 28 24.40 -14.11 -25.08
CA GLU A 28 23.61 -13.99 -23.85
C GLU A 28 22.49 -12.93 -23.95
N TYR A 29 22.76 -11.79 -24.61
CA TYR A 29 21.76 -10.73 -24.80
C TYR A 29 20.75 -11.08 -25.89
N SER A 30 21.17 -11.72 -26.98
CA SER A 30 20.23 -12.17 -28.02
C SER A 30 19.24 -13.22 -27.50
N VAL A 31 19.67 -14.10 -26.58
CA VAL A 31 18.76 -15.03 -25.89
C VAL A 31 17.73 -14.29 -25.04
N VAL A 32 18.17 -13.29 -24.25
CA VAL A 32 17.26 -12.50 -23.41
C VAL A 32 16.26 -11.74 -24.27
N VAL A 33 16.71 -11.10 -25.35
CA VAL A 33 15.83 -10.38 -26.29
C VAL A 33 14.85 -11.34 -26.96
N ALA A 34 15.30 -12.51 -27.42
CA ALA A 34 14.41 -13.51 -28.03
C ALA A 34 13.35 -14.02 -27.03
N ILE A 35 13.73 -14.31 -25.79
CA ILE A 35 12.80 -14.73 -24.72
C ILE A 35 11.81 -13.61 -24.41
N SER A 36 12.29 -12.37 -24.23
CA SER A 36 11.42 -11.21 -23.99
C SER A 36 10.44 -11.00 -25.15
N LEU A 37 10.88 -11.17 -26.40
CA LEU A 37 10.03 -11.03 -27.58
C LEU A 37 8.97 -12.14 -27.66
N VAL A 38 9.33 -13.39 -27.33
CA VAL A 38 8.37 -14.50 -27.21
C VAL A 38 7.34 -14.23 -26.11
N VAL A 39 7.78 -13.74 -24.94
CA VAL A 39 6.88 -13.36 -23.85
C VAL A 39 5.93 -12.24 -24.29
N ILE A 40 6.44 -11.23 -25.00
CA ILE A 40 5.62 -10.13 -25.54
C ILE A 40 4.56 -10.67 -26.53
N ILE A 41 4.95 -11.56 -27.44
CA ILE A 41 4.01 -12.20 -28.39
C ILE A 41 2.92 -12.97 -27.63
N ILE A 42 3.29 -13.77 -26.62
CA ILE A 42 2.33 -14.51 -25.80
C ILE A 42 1.40 -13.55 -25.06
N LEU A 43 1.91 -12.45 -24.50
CA LEU A 43 1.12 -11.44 -23.80
C LEU A 43 0.15 -10.68 -24.72
N SER A 44 0.43 -10.58 -26.02
CA SER A 44 -0.49 -10.01 -27.03
C SER A 44 -1.63 -10.95 -27.43
N THR A 45 -1.55 -12.24 -27.10
CA THR A 45 -2.65 -13.19 -27.37
C THR A 45 -3.72 -13.15 -26.27
N PRO A 46 -4.94 -13.68 -26.50
CA PRO A 46 -5.96 -13.81 -25.46
C PRO A 46 -5.49 -14.59 -24.22
N ILE A 47 -4.52 -15.49 -24.38
CA ILE A 47 -3.86 -16.23 -23.29
C ILE A 47 -3.11 -15.26 -22.36
N GLY A 48 -2.50 -14.22 -22.91
CA GLY A 48 -1.88 -13.13 -22.17
C GLY A 48 -2.87 -12.39 -21.25
N GLY A 49 -4.14 -12.30 -21.67
CA GLY A 49 -5.23 -11.78 -20.84
C GLY A 49 -5.43 -12.61 -19.56
N ILE A 50 -5.49 -13.94 -19.71
CA ILE A 50 -5.67 -14.88 -18.59
C ILE A 50 -4.46 -14.87 -17.65
N LEU A 51 -3.25 -14.91 -18.21
CA LEU A 51 -2.00 -14.84 -17.43
C LEU A 51 -1.88 -13.51 -16.69
N GLY A 52 -2.24 -12.40 -17.34
CA GLY A 52 -2.30 -11.08 -16.73
C GLY A 52 -3.25 -11.04 -15.54
N SER A 53 -4.46 -11.59 -15.69
CA SER A 53 -5.45 -11.69 -14.60
C SER A 53 -4.97 -12.59 -13.46
N LEU A 54 -4.30 -13.71 -13.78
CA LEU A 54 -3.75 -14.60 -12.75
C LEU A 54 -2.60 -13.93 -11.98
N CYS A 55 -1.66 -13.28 -12.69
CA CYS A 55 -0.60 -12.50 -12.06
C CYS A 55 -1.15 -11.34 -11.22
N ALA A 56 -2.19 -10.66 -11.72
CA ALA A 56 -2.90 -9.60 -11.01
C ALA A 56 -3.52 -10.06 -9.69
N VAL A 57 -3.88 -11.33 -9.56
CA VAL A 57 -4.36 -11.91 -8.29
C VAL A 57 -3.22 -12.44 -7.43
N LEU A 58 -2.27 -13.18 -8.03
CA LEU A 58 -1.19 -13.85 -7.30
C LEU A 58 -0.19 -12.88 -6.65
N VAL A 59 0.16 -11.80 -7.35
CA VAL A 59 1.10 -10.78 -6.84
C VAL A 59 0.58 -10.17 -5.52
N PRO A 60 -0.60 -9.54 -5.48
CA PRO A 60 -1.16 -9.02 -4.24
C PRO A 60 -1.40 -10.08 -3.18
N MET A 61 -1.84 -11.28 -3.57
CA MET A 61 -2.10 -12.38 -2.64
C MET A 61 -0.83 -12.75 -1.88
N LYS A 62 0.30 -12.89 -2.57
CA LYS A 62 1.57 -13.20 -1.95
C LYS A 62 2.02 -12.10 -0.99
N GLU A 63 1.99 -10.84 -1.43
CA GLU A 63 2.39 -9.70 -0.59
C GLU A 63 1.49 -9.57 0.65
N THR A 64 0.18 -9.73 0.48
CA THR A 64 -0.79 -9.66 1.58
C THR A 64 -0.62 -10.81 2.57
N LEU A 65 -0.42 -12.05 2.10
CA LEU A 65 -0.17 -13.20 2.98
C LEU A 65 1.15 -13.08 3.76
N THR A 66 2.18 -12.51 3.13
CA THR A 66 3.45 -12.22 3.82
C THR A 66 3.25 -11.19 4.91
N LEU A 67 2.54 -10.09 4.64
CA LEU A 67 2.23 -9.05 5.63
C LEU A 67 1.37 -9.59 6.77
N LEU A 68 0.35 -10.40 6.48
CA LEU A 68 -0.54 -10.97 7.50
C LEU A 68 0.17 -11.94 8.46
N LYS A 69 1.21 -12.61 8.00
CA LYS A 69 2.02 -13.51 8.85
C LYS A 69 3.03 -12.77 9.73
N GLN A 70 3.27 -11.49 9.46
CA GLN A 70 4.17 -10.68 10.29
C GLN A 70 3.42 -10.11 11.49
N VAL A 71 3.93 -10.37 12.70
CA VAL A 71 3.36 -9.85 13.96
C VAL A 71 3.58 -8.33 14.09
N ASN A 72 4.65 -7.80 13.46
CA ASN A 72 4.92 -6.36 13.33
C ASN A 72 5.48 -6.11 11.92
N PRO A 73 4.63 -5.86 10.92
CA PRO A 73 5.10 -5.56 9.57
C PRO A 73 5.92 -4.27 9.57
N LYS A 74 7.00 -4.23 8.80
CA LYS A 74 7.77 -2.98 8.65
C LYS A 74 6.87 -1.93 8.02
N LYS A 75 6.96 -0.68 8.50
CA LYS A 75 6.17 0.44 7.97
C LYS A 75 6.30 0.59 6.44
N GLU A 76 7.49 0.34 5.91
CA GLU A 76 7.77 0.40 4.47
C GLU A 76 7.06 -0.72 3.68
N GLU A 77 7.04 -1.95 4.20
CA GLU A 77 6.40 -3.10 3.56
C GLU A 77 4.87 -2.93 3.55
N PHE A 78 4.30 -2.43 4.66
CA PHE A 78 2.89 -2.10 4.74
C PHE A 78 2.51 -0.96 3.78
N ARG A 79 3.29 0.12 3.77
CA ARG A 79 3.08 1.26 2.86
C ARG A 79 3.19 0.85 1.40
N HIS A 80 4.17 0.02 1.05
CA HIS A 80 4.32 -0.55 -0.29
C HIS A 80 3.05 -1.28 -0.73
N ALA A 81 2.52 -2.18 0.10
CA ALA A 81 1.32 -2.94 -0.25
C ALA A 81 0.08 -2.03 -0.41
N VAL A 82 -0.11 -1.04 0.45
CA VAL A 82 -1.25 -0.12 0.33
C VAL A 82 -1.17 0.73 -0.94
N ILE A 83 0.01 1.26 -1.27
CA ILE A 83 0.22 2.02 -2.52
C ILE A 83 0.03 1.12 -3.73
N PHE A 84 0.57 -0.10 -3.70
CA PHE A 84 0.35 -1.10 -4.74
C PHE A 84 -1.14 -1.34 -4.96
N TRP A 85 -1.90 -1.61 -3.90
CA TRP A 85 -3.34 -1.87 -3.97
C TRP A 85 -4.14 -0.68 -4.50
N LEU A 86 -3.75 0.55 -4.15
CA LEU A 86 -4.39 1.77 -4.66
C LEU A 86 -4.26 1.88 -6.18
N PHE A 87 -3.04 1.77 -6.71
CA PHE A 87 -2.80 1.88 -8.15
C PHE A 87 -3.28 0.66 -8.93
N PHE A 88 -3.22 -0.53 -8.33
CA PHE A 88 -3.81 -1.74 -8.89
C PHE A 88 -5.31 -1.58 -9.12
N SER A 89 -6.03 -1.07 -8.11
CA SER A 89 -7.47 -0.83 -8.20
C SER A 89 -7.81 0.26 -9.20
N PHE A 90 -7.00 1.34 -9.25
CA PHE A 90 -7.16 2.40 -10.24
C PHE A 90 -6.95 1.88 -11.66
N LEU A 91 -5.93 1.05 -11.88
CA LEU A 91 -5.68 0.41 -13.18
C LEU A 91 -6.85 -0.51 -13.58
N LEU A 92 -7.38 -1.30 -12.64
CA LEU A 92 -8.54 -2.15 -12.89
C LEU A 92 -9.79 -1.34 -13.26
N PHE A 93 -10.00 -0.22 -12.57
CA PHE A 93 -11.08 0.71 -12.89
C PHE A 93 -10.90 1.33 -14.29
N LEU A 94 -9.70 1.82 -14.61
CA LEU A 94 -9.39 2.33 -15.96
C LEU A 94 -9.57 1.26 -17.02
N ASP A 95 -9.16 0.02 -16.76
CA ASP A 95 -9.29 -1.09 -17.70
C ASP A 95 -10.75 -1.35 -18.06
N ALA A 96 -11.63 -1.35 -17.05
CA ALA A 96 -13.07 -1.52 -17.24
C ALA A 96 -13.70 -0.34 -17.97
N TYR A 97 -13.35 0.90 -17.61
CA TYR A 97 -13.97 2.10 -18.16
C TYR A 97 -13.46 2.46 -19.55
N LEU A 98 -12.19 2.21 -19.84
CA LEU A 98 -11.56 2.52 -21.11
C LEU A 98 -11.52 1.30 -22.04
N ALA A 99 -12.16 0.16 -21.69
CA ALA A 99 -12.14 -1.07 -22.48
C ALA A 99 -12.44 -0.84 -23.98
N PHE A 100 -13.38 0.05 -24.30
CA PHE A 100 -13.72 0.43 -25.67
C PHE A 100 -12.58 1.19 -26.39
N LEU A 101 -11.92 2.14 -25.71
CA LEU A 101 -10.78 2.90 -26.25
C LEU A 101 -9.53 2.01 -26.38
N LEU A 102 -9.36 1.06 -25.45
CA LEU A 102 -8.21 0.17 -25.35
C LEU A 102 -8.29 -0.97 -26.36
N ALA A 103 -9.49 -1.39 -26.77
CA ALA A 103 -9.68 -2.40 -27.82
C ALA A 103 -9.07 -1.97 -29.17
N MET A 104 -8.91 -0.66 -29.41
CA MET A 104 -8.27 -0.12 -30.60
C MET A 104 -6.73 -0.14 -30.51
N ILE A 105 -6.15 -0.30 -29.32
CA ILE A 105 -4.69 -0.23 -29.09
C ILE A 105 -4.14 -1.65 -28.82
N PRO A 106 -3.54 -2.33 -29.81
CA PRO A 106 -3.10 -3.73 -29.67
C PRO A 106 -1.95 -3.95 -28.66
N LEU A 107 -1.27 -2.87 -28.25
CA LEU A 107 -0.14 -2.90 -27.30
C LEU A 107 -0.54 -2.59 -25.85
N TYR A 108 -1.80 -2.28 -25.57
CA TYR A 108 -2.22 -1.86 -24.23
C TYR A 108 -2.06 -2.98 -23.18
N THR A 109 -2.37 -4.22 -23.53
CA THR A 109 -2.21 -5.39 -22.63
C THR A 109 -0.78 -5.55 -22.13
N ILE A 110 0.21 -5.15 -22.93
CA ILE A 110 1.64 -5.16 -22.57
C ILE A 110 1.95 -3.99 -21.65
N LEU A 111 1.44 -2.80 -21.93
CA LEU A 111 1.66 -1.62 -21.09
C LEU A 111 1.12 -1.83 -19.67
N ARG A 112 -0.10 -2.36 -19.52
CA ARG A 112 -0.67 -2.68 -18.20
C ARG A 112 0.17 -3.72 -17.47
N PHE A 113 0.71 -4.71 -18.18
CA PHE A 113 1.50 -5.78 -17.59
C PHE A 113 2.88 -5.27 -17.14
N ILE A 114 3.55 -4.46 -17.95
CA ILE A 114 4.82 -3.81 -17.58
C ILE A 114 4.63 -2.91 -16.37
N PHE A 115 3.55 -2.13 -16.34
CA PHE A 115 3.23 -1.27 -15.20
C PHE A 115 3.04 -2.08 -13.91
N LEU A 116 2.25 -3.17 -13.97
CA LEU A 116 2.07 -4.08 -12.84
C LEU A 116 3.36 -4.79 -12.42
N LEU A 117 4.19 -5.20 -13.39
CA LEU A 117 5.48 -5.83 -13.14
C LEU A 117 6.48 -4.85 -12.50
N TRP A 118 6.37 -3.56 -12.83
CA TRP A 118 7.23 -2.52 -12.27
C TRP A 118 6.83 -2.15 -10.83
N ILE A 119 5.53 -2.06 -10.53
CA ILE A 119 5.04 -1.72 -9.19
C ILE A 119 4.97 -2.92 -8.24
N GLY A 120 4.82 -4.15 -8.77
CA GLY A 120 4.58 -5.35 -7.98
C GLY A 120 5.72 -5.76 -7.05
N PRO A 121 6.98 -5.82 -7.51
CA PRO A 121 8.11 -6.15 -6.66
C PRO A 121 8.56 -4.92 -5.85
N CYS A 122 8.56 -5.03 -4.52
CA CYS A 122 9.13 -4.01 -3.63
C CYS A 122 10.57 -3.60 -4.01
N LYS A 123 11.35 -4.53 -4.59
CA LYS A 123 12.74 -4.30 -5.03
C LYS A 123 12.90 -3.27 -6.17
N PHE A 124 11.87 -3.05 -6.99
CA PHE A 124 11.96 -2.08 -8.09
C PHE A 124 11.65 -0.65 -7.67
N GLY A 125 11.17 -0.44 -6.43
CA GLY A 125 10.89 0.90 -5.90
C GLY A 125 9.77 1.65 -6.62
N GLY A 126 8.99 0.99 -7.50
CA GLY A 126 7.91 1.64 -8.24
C GLY A 126 6.90 2.32 -7.32
N THR A 127 6.45 1.66 -6.26
CA THR A 127 5.54 2.26 -5.28
C THR A 127 6.13 3.48 -4.56
N ALA A 128 7.44 3.49 -4.30
CA ALA A 128 8.10 4.62 -3.65
C ALA A 128 8.10 5.85 -4.58
N PHE A 129 8.43 5.63 -5.85
CA PHE A 129 8.32 6.67 -6.88
C PHE A 129 6.90 7.22 -7.03
N LEU A 130 5.89 6.34 -7.08
CA LEU A 130 4.49 6.74 -7.18
C LEU A 130 4.03 7.51 -5.94
N TYR A 131 4.53 7.17 -4.76
CA TYR A 131 4.23 7.93 -3.56
C TYR A 131 4.80 9.34 -3.64
N GLU A 132 6.10 9.48 -3.89
CA GLU A 132 6.79 10.78 -3.86
C GLU A 132 6.27 11.71 -4.95
N ASN A 133 5.94 11.17 -6.12
CA ASN A 133 5.53 11.99 -7.24
C ASN A 133 4.03 12.31 -7.28
N ILE A 134 3.17 11.43 -6.75
CA ILE A 134 1.71 11.57 -6.84
C ILE A 134 1.10 11.77 -5.46
N LEU A 135 1.23 10.79 -4.56
CA LEU A 135 0.51 10.80 -3.28
C LEU A 135 1.00 11.89 -2.33
N ALA A 136 2.30 12.13 -2.27
CA ALA A 136 2.91 13.14 -1.40
C ALA A 136 2.53 14.58 -1.80
N LYS A 137 2.01 14.79 -3.02
CA LYS A 137 1.58 16.09 -3.52
C LYS A 137 0.07 16.33 -3.35
N ILE A 138 -0.67 15.36 -2.82
CA ILE A 138 -2.10 15.51 -2.58
C ILE A 138 -2.30 16.51 -1.43
N PRO A 139 -3.13 17.55 -1.59
CA PRO A 139 -3.36 18.51 -0.52
C PRO A 139 -3.99 17.84 0.70
N GLU A 140 -3.51 18.19 1.90
CA GLU A 140 -4.05 17.69 3.18
C GLU A 140 -5.53 18.04 3.38
N LYS A 141 -6.08 18.99 2.61
CA LYS A 141 -7.53 19.28 2.61
C LYS A 141 -8.38 18.10 2.14
N PHE A 142 -7.80 17.15 1.40
CA PHE A 142 -8.51 15.97 0.89
C PHE A 142 -8.53 14.78 1.86
N TYR A 143 -7.72 14.80 2.92
CA TYR A 143 -7.67 13.70 3.88
C TYR A 143 -7.34 14.20 5.30
N SER A 144 -8.07 13.72 6.30
CA SER A 144 -7.71 13.94 7.70
C SER A 144 -6.87 12.78 8.20
N TYR A 145 -5.80 13.08 8.93
CA TYR A 145 -5.00 12.11 9.66
C TYR A 145 -4.81 12.64 11.08
N ASP A 146 -5.00 11.77 12.08
CA ASP A 146 -4.73 12.12 13.47
C ASP A 146 -3.23 12.28 13.67
N THR A 147 -2.79 13.52 13.81
CA THR A 147 -1.41 13.76 14.24
C THR A 147 -1.26 13.34 15.72
N PRO A 148 -0.05 12.97 16.17
CA PRO A 148 0.20 12.75 17.59
C PRO A 148 -0.24 13.93 18.47
N GLU A 149 -0.19 15.15 17.91
CA GLU A 149 -0.64 16.38 18.57
C GLU A 149 -2.15 16.44 18.76
N ASP A 150 -2.94 15.89 17.83
CA ASP A 150 -4.40 15.80 17.95
C ASP A 150 -4.83 14.72 18.95
N ALA A 151 -4.07 13.62 19.03
CA ALA A 151 -4.22 12.62 20.08
C ALA A 151 -3.90 13.20 21.48
N ILE A 152 -2.84 14.02 21.60
CA ILE A 152 -2.52 14.71 22.85
C ILE A 152 -3.58 15.77 23.19
N LYS A 153 -4.07 16.55 22.21
CA LYS A 153 -5.13 17.54 22.42
C LYS A 153 -6.45 16.90 22.84
N SER A 154 -6.83 15.76 22.24
CA SER A 154 -8.04 15.02 22.62
C SER A 154 -7.90 14.44 24.03
N ALA A 155 -6.76 13.85 24.37
CA ALA A 155 -6.48 13.39 25.74
C ALA A 155 -6.50 14.54 26.76
N ALA A 156 -5.89 15.68 26.43
CA ALA A 156 -5.89 16.88 27.27
C ALA A 156 -7.31 17.45 27.46
N LYS A 157 -8.15 17.40 26.42
CA LYS A 157 -9.55 17.82 26.50
C LYS A 157 -10.36 16.91 27.41
N VAL A 158 -10.20 15.58 27.27
CA VAL A 158 -10.85 14.60 28.15
C VAL A 158 -10.42 14.78 29.61
N ALA A 159 -9.13 15.00 29.86
CA ALA A 159 -8.62 15.28 31.21
C ALA A 159 -9.20 16.58 31.78
N LYS A 160 -9.32 17.64 30.96
CA LYS A 160 -9.91 18.93 31.36
C LYS A 160 -11.41 18.82 31.63
N ASP A 161 -12.14 18.02 30.86
CA ASP A 161 -13.57 17.78 31.04
C ASP A 161 -13.85 16.91 32.28
N ALA A 162 -13.02 15.90 32.53
CA ALA A 162 -13.05 15.09 33.76
C ALA A 162 -12.70 15.93 35.01
N PHE A 163 -11.72 16.82 34.90
CA PHE A 163 -11.38 17.76 35.97
C PHE A 163 -12.52 18.72 36.26
N ASN A 164 -13.12 19.34 35.23
CA ASN A 164 -14.21 20.31 35.41
C ASN A 164 -15.49 19.68 35.95
N SER A 165 -15.79 18.43 35.58
CA SER A 165 -16.95 17.69 36.13
C SER A 165 -16.71 17.27 37.59
N THR A 166 -15.49 16.84 37.92
CA THR A 166 -15.11 16.53 39.31
C THR A 166 -15.07 17.78 40.19
N ALA A 167 -14.56 18.90 39.66
CA ALA A 167 -14.55 20.18 40.34
C ALA A 167 -15.99 20.66 40.61
N LYS A 168 -16.88 20.65 39.61
CA LYS A 168 -18.31 20.99 39.79
C LYS A 168 -19.02 20.08 40.80
N ASN A 169 -18.74 18.78 40.77
CA ASN A 169 -19.33 17.83 41.72
C ASN A 169 -18.76 17.99 43.14
N GLY A 170 -17.49 18.38 43.27
CA GLY A 170 -16.84 18.69 44.54
C GLY A 170 -17.37 19.97 45.18
N THR A 171 -17.59 21.05 44.41
CA THR A 171 -18.14 22.30 44.96
C THR A 171 -19.59 22.14 45.44
N SER A 172 -20.41 21.36 44.74
CA SER A 172 -21.78 21.05 45.16
C SER A 172 -21.80 20.19 46.44
N LYS A 173 -20.89 19.22 46.58
CA LYS A 173 -20.79 18.39 47.80
C LYS A 173 -20.25 19.16 49.00
N ILE A 174 -19.29 20.07 48.81
CA ILE A 174 -18.79 20.93 49.90
C ILE A 174 -19.84 21.95 50.33
N GLN A 175 -20.68 22.46 49.41
CA GLN A 175 -21.84 23.28 49.78
C GLN A 175 -22.92 22.46 50.51
N GLU A 176 -23.24 21.24 50.09
CA GLU A 176 -24.19 20.37 50.81
C GLU A 176 -23.70 19.98 52.22
N GLU A 177 -22.43 19.58 52.38
CA GLU A 177 -21.87 19.22 53.69
C GLU A 177 -21.69 20.43 54.61
N GLY A 178 -21.30 21.58 54.06
CA GLY A 178 -21.21 22.84 54.81
C GLY A 178 -22.57 23.30 55.33
N VAL A 179 -23.62 23.21 54.49
CA VAL A 179 -25.01 23.52 54.89
C VAL A 179 -25.52 22.52 55.94
N LYS A 180 -25.23 21.22 55.80
CA LYS A 180 -25.65 20.20 56.79
C LYS A 180 -24.96 20.35 58.15
N LYS A 181 -23.74 20.88 58.19
CA LYS A 181 -22.97 21.11 59.43
C LYS A 181 -23.42 22.38 60.17
N VAL A 182 -23.89 23.40 59.44
CA VAL A 182 -24.47 24.63 60.02
C VAL A 182 -25.86 24.40 60.61
N ILE A 183 -26.64 23.44 60.08
CA ILE A 183 -28.01 23.16 60.53
C ILE A 183 -28.07 22.15 61.69
N ARG A 184 -26.96 21.51 62.10
CA ARG A 184 -26.98 20.56 63.23
C ARG A 184 -26.89 21.33 64.56
N PRO A 185 -27.95 21.35 65.41
CA PRO A 185 -27.90 22.06 66.68
C PRO A 185 -26.95 21.34 67.65
N GLU A 186 -26.03 22.09 68.26
CA GLU A 186 -25.36 21.68 69.50
C GLU A 186 -26.40 21.68 70.62
N GLY A 187 -26.73 20.51 71.16
CA GLY A 187 -27.57 20.47 72.35
C GLY A 187 -28.26 19.13 72.56
N ASP A 188 -27.49 18.12 72.95
CA ASP A 188 -27.98 17.21 73.99
C ASP A 188 -26.81 16.65 74.80
N LYS A 189 -26.26 17.51 75.67
CA LYS A 189 -25.52 17.04 76.84
C LYS A 189 -26.58 16.75 77.91
N LYS A 190 -26.75 15.45 78.18
CA LYS A 190 -26.98 14.81 79.49
C LYS A 190 -27.48 15.75 80.57
N ASN A 191 -28.64 15.45 81.17
CA ASN A 191 -28.84 15.47 82.62
C ASN A 191 -29.98 14.51 83.00
N GLU A 192 -29.72 13.78 84.10
CA GLU A 192 -30.59 12.87 84.90
C GLU A 192 -31.12 11.57 84.29
#